data_AF-A0A355WIH8-F1
#
_entry.id   AF-A0A355WIH8-F1
#
_cell.length_a   1.000
_cell.length_b   1.000
_cell.length_c   1.000
_cell.angle_alpha   90.00
_cell.angle_beta   90.00
_cell.angle_gamma   90.00
#
_symmetry.space_group_name_H-M   'P 1'
#
loop_
_entity.id
_entity.type
_entity.pdbx_description
1 polymer ?
#
loop_
_entity_poly.entity_id
_entity_poly.type
_entity_poly.pdbx_seq_one_letter_code
_entity_poly.pdbx_strand_id
1 'polypeptide(L)'
;LTDKTRMIISKDAIAKTKKGVRIINCARGGLVDEAALAEALKSGHVAGAGFDVFEVEPATASPLFNLPNVVCTPHLGAATTEAQENVALQVAEQMSDYLNNGA
;
A
#
# COMPACT_ATOMS: atom_id res chain seq x y z
N LEU A 1 3.61 -8.01 -4.34
CA LEU A 1 2.67 -8.91 -3.64
C LEU A 1 2.87 -10.31 -4.21
N THR A 2 2.99 -11.30 -3.35
CA THR A 2 3.05 -12.73 -3.71
C THR A 2 2.14 -13.50 -2.78
N ASP A 3 1.82 -14.75 -3.11
CA ASP A 3 0.98 -15.59 -2.23
C ASP A 3 1.57 -15.74 -0.82
N LYS A 4 2.91 -15.75 -0.71
CA LYS A 4 3.60 -15.83 0.58
C LYS A 4 3.55 -14.55 1.42
N THR A 5 3.30 -13.40 0.80
CA THR A 5 3.28 -12.09 1.46
C THR A 5 1.88 -11.51 1.60
N ARG A 6 0.87 -12.18 1.02
CA ARG A 6 -0.54 -11.84 1.21
C ARG A 6 -0.89 -11.92 2.70
N MET A 7 -1.48 -10.85 3.22
CA MET A 7 -1.86 -10.70 4.62
C MET A 7 -0.71 -10.97 5.59
N ILE A 8 0.52 -10.61 5.21
CA ILE A 8 1.69 -10.75 6.10
C ILE A 8 1.53 -9.92 7.38
N ILE A 9 0.85 -8.78 7.31
CA ILE A 9 0.37 -8.03 8.48
C ILE A 9 -1.09 -8.43 8.73
N SER A 10 -1.28 -9.66 9.19
CA SER A 10 -2.57 -10.21 9.61
C SER A 10 -2.99 -9.71 10.99
N LYS A 11 -4.22 -10.02 11.42
CA LYS A 11 -4.69 -9.80 12.80
C LYS A 11 -3.72 -10.30 13.87
N ASP A 12 -3.16 -11.51 13.69
CA ASP A 12 -2.22 -12.09 14.65
C ASP A 12 -0.87 -11.37 14.65
N ALA A 13 -0.42 -10.88 13.48
CA ALA A 13 0.77 -10.06 13.38
C ALA A 13 0.57 -8.71 14.07
N ILE A 14 -0.59 -8.07 13.87
CA ILE A 14 -0.98 -6.83 14.54
C ILE A 14 -1.03 -7.02 16.06
N ALA A 15 -1.60 -8.13 16.55
CA ALA A 15 -1.66 -8.40 17.99
C ALA A 15 -0.27 -8.53 18.65
N LYS A 16 0.76 -8.93 17.89
CA LYS A 16 2.14 -9.05 18.35
C LYS A 16 2.91 -7.73 18.35
N THR A 17 2.38 -6.67 17.75
CA THR A 17 3.04 -5.36 17.77
C THR A 17 2.97 -4.73 19.15
N LYS A 18 3.82 -3.72 19.38
CA LYS A 18 3.69 -2.86 20.56
C LYS A 18 2.33 -2.15 20.52
N LYS A 19 1.72 -1.96 21.70
CA LYS A 19 0.57 -1.06 21.85
C LYS A 19 0.97 0.35 21.44
N GLY A 20 0.09 1.02 20.69
CA GLY A 20 0.34 2.36 20.14
C GLY A 20 1.23 2.40 18.90
N VAL A 21 1.47 1.26 18.24
CA VAL A 21 2.20 1.22 16.95
C VAL A 21 1.49 2.06 15.89
N ARG A 22 2.24 2.53 14.89
CA ARG A 22 1.70 3.14 13.67
C ARG A 22 2.05 2.27 12.47
N ILE A 23 1.11 2.05 11.57
CA ILE A 23 1.30 1.17 10.40
C ILE A 23 1.20 2.01 9.13
N ILE A 24 2.25 1.98 8.31
CA ILE A 24 2.32 2.71 7.04
C ILE A 24 2.42 1.71 5.90
N ASN A 25 1.58 1.83 4.88
CA ASN A 25 1.65 0.99 3.68
C ASN A 25 1.61 1.84 2.40
N CYS A 26 2.75 1.90 1.72
CA CYS A 26 2.88 2.45 0.37
C CYS A 26 3.41 1.40 -0.62
N ALA A 27 3.32 0.11 -0.26
CA ALA A 27 3.86 -0.98 -1.05
C ALA A 27 2.81 -1.56 -1.99
N ARG A 28 1.91 -2.41 -1.47
CA ARG A 28 0.77 -2.96 -2.22
C ARG A 28 -0.41 -3.20 -1.29
N GLY A 29 -1.63 -3.12 -1.84
CA GLY A 29 -2.83 -3.68 -1.23
C GLY A 29 -2.69 -5.17 -0.92
N GLY A 30 -3.48 -5.65 0.05
CA GLY A 30 -3.51 -7.07 0.44
C GLY A 30 -2.28 -7.57 1.20
N LEU A 31 -1.32 -6.69 1.54
CA LEU A 31 -0.24 -7.01 2.50
C LEU A 31 -0.72 -6.92 3.95
N VAL A 32 -1.73 -6.10 4.20
CA VAL A 32 -2.30 -5.83 5.52
C VAL A 32 -3.76 -6.24 5.49
N ASP A 33 -4.22 -6.93 6.54
CA ASP A 33 -5.63 -7.19 6.77
C ASP A 33 -6.31 -5.88 7.20
N GLU A 34 -6.96 -5.19 6.26
CA GLU A 34 -7.56 -3.87 6.48
C GLU A 34 -8.68 -3.90 7.51
N ALA A 35 -9.45 -5.00 7.58
CA ALA A 35 -10.50 -5.16 8.58
C ALA A 35 -9.91 -5.32 9.98
N ALA A 36 -8.89 -6.18 10.13
CA ALA A 36 -8.19 -6.34 11.40
C ALA A 36 -7.49 -5.06 11.84
N LEU A 37 -6.90 -4.31 10.91
CA LEU A 37 -6.30 -3.01 11.19
C LEU A 37 -7.34 -2.00 11.67
N ALA A 38 -8.50 -1.91 11.00
CA ALA A 38 -9.59 -1.02 11.42
C ALA A 38 -10.04 -1.30 12.86
N GLU A 39 -10.19 -2.57 13.25
CA GLU A 39 -10.52 -2.94 14.62
C GLU A 39 -9.39 -2.64 15.62
N ALA A 40 -8.13 -2.82 15.21
CA ALA A 40 -6.99 -2.48 16.04
C ALA A 40 -6.82 -0.97 16.26
N LEU A 41 -7.20 -0.15 15.27
CA LEU A 41 -7.27 1.30 15.36
C LEU A 41 -8.40 1.76 16.29
N LYS A 42 -9.61 1.20 16.14
CA LYS A 42 -10.77 1.51 17.00
C LYS A 42 -10.53 1.12 18.45
N SER A 43 -9.87 0.00 18.70
CA SER A 43 -9.52 -0.46 20.07
C SER A 43 -8.34 0.30 20.69
N GLY A 44 -7.63 1.13 19.91
CA GLY A 44 -6.46 1.88 20.37
C GLY A 44 -5.18 1.05 20.51
N HIS A 45 -5.17 -0.22 20.10
CA HIS A 45 -3.94 -1.01 20.03
C HIS A 45 -2.98 -0.44 18.97
N VAL A 46 -3.51 0.01 17.83
CA VAL A 46 -2.79 0.78 16.81
C VAL A 46 -3.14 2.26 17.00
N ALA A 47 -2.13 3.11 17.15
CA ALA A 47 -2.34 4.54 17.38
C ALA A 47 -2.77 5.29 16.11
N GLY A 48 -2.36 4.82 14.94
CA GLY A 48 -2.74 5.40 13.66
C GLY A 48 -2.18 4.65 12.46
N ALA A 49 -2.65 5.00 11.27
CA ALA A 49 -2.19 4.39 10.03
C ALA A 49 -2.07 5.40 8.87
N GLY A 50 -1.19 5.11 7.92
CA GLY A 50 -0.99 5.90 6.70
C GLY A 50 -0.95 4.99 5.48
N PHE A 51 -1.94 5.05 4.60
CA PHE A 51 -2.11 4.08 3.52
C PHE A 51 -2.24 4.78 2.17
N ASP A 52 -1.37 4.39 1.23
CA ASP A 52 -1.44 4.82 -0.17
C ASP A 52 -2.06 3.75 -1.08
N VAL A 53 -2.17 2.51 -0.59
CA VAL A 53 -2.57 1.34 -1.38
C VAL A 53 -3.60 0.51 -0.64
N PHE A 54 -4.51 -0.14 -1.37
CA PHE A 54 -5.66 -0.86 -0.81
C PHE A 54 -5.84 -2.22 -1.49
N GLU A 55 -6.42 -3.20 -0.80
CA GLU A 55 -6.64 -4.54 -1.36
C GLU A 55 -7.48 -4.50 -2.64
N VAL A 56 -8.50 -3.64 -2.68
CA VAL A 56 -9.29 -3.35 -3.88
C VAL A 56 -9.08 -1.90 -4.28
N GLU A 57 -8.61 -1.71 -5.50
CA GLU A 57 -8.38 -0.40 -6.10
C GLU A 57 -9.14 -0.26 -7.42
N PRO A 58 -9.75 0.92 -7.72
CA PRO A 58 -9.74 2.15 -6.93
C PRO A 58 -10.49 2.02 -5.60
N ALA A 59 -9.94 2.60 -4.53
CA ALA A 59 -10.50 2.50 -3.19
C ALA A 59 -11.71 3.42 -3.03
N THR A 60 -12.89 2.97 -3.48
CA THR A 60 -14.16 3.70 -3.32
C THR A 60 -14.81 3.42 -1.97
N ALA A 61 -14.44 2.33 -1.32
CA ALA A 61 -14.85 1.96 0.03
C ALA A 61 -13.71 1.23 0.73
N SER A 62 -13.39 1.61 1.96
CA SER A 62 -12.42 0.92 2.81
C SER A 62 -12.86 1.05 4.28
N PRO A 63 -12.66 0.01 5.11
CA PRO A 63 -12.90 0.10 6.55
C PRO A 63 -11.97 1.09 7.26
N LEU A 64 -10.91 1.55 6.58
CA LEU A 64 -9.97 2.55 7.08
C LEU A 64 -10.46 3.99 6.88
N PHE A 65 -11.46 4.21 6.02
CA PHE A 65 -12.02 5.53 5.77
C PHE A 65 -12.78 6.07 6.99
N ASN A 66 -12.73 7.39 7.17
CA ASN A 66 -13.36 8.14 8.27
C ASN A 66 -12.82 7.82 9.67
N LEU A 67 -11.77 6.99 9.80
CA LEU A 67 -11.08 6.83 11.08
C LEU A 67 -10.22 8.07 11.35
N PRO A 68 -10.38 8.75 12.51
CA PRO A 68 -9.74 10.05 12.77
C PRO A 68 -8.22 9.97 12.91
N ASN A 69 -7.69 8.77 13.06
CA ASN A 69 -6.26 8.48 13.20
C ASN A 69 -5.67 7.80 11.96
N VAL A 70 -6.33 7.92 10.80
CA VAL A 70 -5.87 7.36 9.53
C VAL A 70 -5.71 8.46 8.49
N VAL A 71 -4.62 8.41 7.73
CA VAL A 71 -4.40 9.21 6.53
C VAL A 71 -4.38 8.27 5.32
N CYS A 72 -5.14 8.62 4.29
CA CYS A 72 -5.22 7.86 3.05
C CYS A 72 -4.85 8.74 1.85
N THR A 73 -4.10 8.17 0.91
CA THR A 73 -3.83 8.76 -0.41
C THR A 73 -4.19 7.74 -1.51
N PRO A 74 -4.67 8.19 -2.69
CA PRO A 74 -5.13 7.30 -3.74
C PRO A 74 -3.97 6.82 -4.65
N HIS A 75 -3.08 5.98 -4.14
CA HIS A 75 -1.96 5.36 -4.86
C HIS A 75 -1.08 6.36 -5.61
N LEU A 76 -0.63 7.39 -4.89
CA LEU A 76 0.11 8.52 -5.41
C LEU A 76 1.64 8.37 -5.31
N GLY A 77 2.16 7.24 -4.82
CA GLY A 77 3.60 7.07 -4.56
C GLY A 77 4.53 7.40 -5.74
N ALA A 78 4.09 7.22 -6.98
CA ALA A 78 4.83 7.56 -8.19
C ALA A 78 4.21 8.72 -8.99
N ALA A 79 3.24 9.46 -8.43
CA ALA A 79 2.46 10.47 -9.13
C ALA A 79 3.13 11.86 -9.16
N THR A 80 4.47 11.92 -9.29
CA THR A 80 5.18 13.16 -9.59
C THR A 80 5.53 13.21 -11.07
N THR A 81 5.63 14.42 -11.64
CA THR A 81 5.97 14.61 -13.06
C THR A 81 7.30 13.92 -13.39
N GLU A 82 8.31 14.13 -12.56
CA GLU A 82 9.66 13.58 -12.76
C GLU A 82 9.66 12.05 -12.71
N ALA A 83 8.87 11.43 -11.81
CA ALA A 83 8.79 9.98 -11.71
C ALA A 83 8.08 9.38 -12.93
N GLN A 84 6.98 9.99 -13.37
CA GLN A 84 6.23 9.56 -14.55
C GLN A 84 7.07 9.69 -15.83
N GLU A 85 7.79 10.80 -16.01
CA GLU A 85 8.70 11.01 -17.14
C GLU A 85 9.82 9.98 -17.19
N ASN A 86 10.48 9.72 -16.06
CA ASN A 86 11.55 8.73 -15.99
C ASN A 86 11.06 7.32 -16.31
N VAL A 87 9.89 6.92 -15.80
CA VAL A 87 9.30 5.62 -16.13
C VAL A 87 8.93 5.54 -17.61
N ALA A 88 8.35 6.61 -18.18
CA ALA A 88 8.02 6.65 -19.60
C ALA A 88 9.27 6.49 -20.49
N LEU A 89 10.35 7.19 -20.16
CA LEU A 89 11.63 7.07 -20.86
C LEU A 89 12.20 5.65 -20.76
N GLN A 90 12.27 5.08 -19.55
CA GLN A 90 12.79 3.73 -19.35
C GLN A 90 12.01 2.67 -20.15
N VAL A 91 10.68 2.78 -20.19
CA VAL A 91 9.86 1.86 -20.99
C VAL A 91 10.12 2.04 -22.48
N ALA A 92 10.23 3.28 -22.97
CA ALA A 92 10.54 3.55 -24.37
C ALA A 92 11.93 3.02 -24.77
N GLU A 93 12.93 3.17 -23.91
CA GLU A 93 14.27 2.61 -24.09
C GLU A 93 14.23 1.09 -24.14
N GLN A 94 13.56 0.44 -23.19
CA GLN A 94 13.40 -1.03 -23.18
C GLN A 94 12.72 -1.56 -24.45
N MET A 95 11.72 -0.84 -24.97
CA MET A 95 11.09 -1.19 -26.24
C MET A 95 12.06 -1.06 -27.42
N SER A 96 12.82 0.04 -27.49
CA SER A 96 13.82 0.27 -28.52
C SER A 96 14.91 -0.80 -28.49
N ASP A 97 15.44 -1.12 -27.32
CA ASP A 97 16.48 -2.11 -27.14
C ASP A 97 16.03 -3.49 -27.60
N TYR A 98 14.81 -3.91 -27.23
CA TYR A 98 14.25 -5.18 -27.67
C TYR A 98 14.10 -5.25 -29.20
N LEU A 99 13.62 -4.18 -29.83
CA LEU A 99 13.39 -4.15 -31.28
C LEU A 99 14.71 -4.15 -32.08
N ASN A 100 15.76 -3.52 -31.57
CA ASN A 100 17.05 -3.45 -32.24
C ASN A 100 17.96 -4.64 -31.94
N ASN A 101 17.94 -5.14 -30.71
CA ASN A 101 18.95 -6.08 -30.20
C ASN A 101 18.36 -7.42 -29.74
N GLY A 102 17.05 -7.56 -29.64
CA GLY A 102 16.40 -8.75 -29.06
C GLY A 102 16.37 -8.73 -27.53
N ALA A 103 16.02 -9.89 -26.94
CA ALA A 103 15.98 -10.07 -25.48
C ALA A 103 17.36 -10.24 -24.86
#